data_AF-A0A8J4EZP3-F1
#
_entry.id   AF-A0A8J4EZP3-F1
#
_cell.length_a   1.000
_cell.length_b   1.000
_cell.length_c   1.000
_cell.angle_alpha   90.00
_cell.angle_beta   90.00
_cell.angle_gamma   90.00
#
_symmetry.space_group_name_H-M   'P 1'
#
loop_
_entity.id
_entity.type
_entity.pdbx_description
1 polymer ?
#
loop_
_entity_poly.entity_id
_entity_poly.type
_entity_poly.pdbx_seq_one_letter_code
_entity_poly.pdbx_strand_id
1 'polypeptide(L)'
;MTKASARRNSFGRSSTLLRFSFAVLIAVAASQRSHLASATEKTTPIPPTLAAPAATAPNVPKPTPAMKVTPAPITKPSTTPKASGVASKAATGVVQPVPQPQPPAPCDNPCYTVADYWPYKTCRAECAQDVCKRGWGVWSSQEVCCTAGAAFPDGCSVRPKECWVPESSSSRTCWRDDRKCLQGYGVWPSQEACCAPGTAFPDGCRPADPAAAAAAGTCWVVDTYFPARLCRSSSNLCSPGSGVQSWPSKDACCSRGAAFAEGCSTAPPPTPCYLVGSYWPLRTCVVSNDIAVCNRGWGVYSSEEICCTPNVAFTEGCSPSSRGGGADADTSGSRAPTPPKLAVLPPAATAAAVAGTKGANSVKK
;
A
#
# COMPACT_ATOMS: atom_id res chain seq x y z
N MET A 1 -59.16 1.45 -44.81
CA MET A 1 -60.33 0.54 -44.76
C MET A 1 -60.33 -0.17 -43.42
N THR A 2 -61.45 -0.01 -42.74
CA THR A 2 -61.80 -0.38 -41.36
C THR A 2 -61.73 -1.87 -41.04
N LYS A 3 -61.26 -2.23 -39.83
CA LYS A 3 -61.83 -3.34 -39.06
C LYS A 3 -61.69 -3.11 -37.55
N ALA A 4 -62.85 -2.93 -36.94
CA ALA A 4 -63.09 -2.96 -35.49
C ALA A 4 -63.37 -4.41 -35.04
N SER A 5 -63.01 -4.73 -33.79
CA SER A 5 -63.62 -5.76 -32.91
C SER A 5 -62.66 -6.02 -31.74
N ALA A 6 -63.06 -6.36 -30.52
CA ALA A 6 -64.31 -6.29 -29.77
C ALA A 6 -63.92 -6.61 -28.30
N ARG A 7 -64.78 -6.17 -27.37
CA ARG A 7 -64.69 -6.33 -25.91
C ARG A 7 -64.49 -7.78 -25.45
N ARG A 8 -63.86 -7.94 -24.26
CA ARG A 8 -64.47 -8.68 -23.13
C ARG A 8 -63.85 -8.27 -21.79
N ASN A 9 -64.69 -7.66 -20.95
CA ASN A 9 -64.50 -7.52 -19.52
C ASN A 9 -64.64 -8.90 -18.85
N SER A 10 -63.76 -9.20 -17.91
CA SER A 10 -63.96 -10.23 -16.89
C SER A 10 -63.47 -9.69 -15.55
N PHE A 11 -64.42 -9.10 -14.81
CA PHE A 11 -64.31 -8.91 -13.37
C PHE A 11 -64.34 -10.29 -12.70
N GLY A 12 -63.19 -10.73 -12.19
CA GLY A 12 -63.05 -11.97 -11.42
C GLY A 12 -62.52 -11.64 -10.02
N ARG A 13 -63.44 -11.66 -9.05
CA ARG A 13 -63.19 -11.55 -7.61
C ARG A 13 -62.12 -12.55 -7.16
N SER A 14 -61.19 -12.12 -6.31
CA SER A 14 -60.65 -12.96 -5.23
C SER A 14 -60.08 -12.10 -4.12
N SER A 15 -60.99 -11.71 -3.24
CA SER A 15 -60.73 -11.35 -1.85
C SER A 15 -60.34 -12.61 -1.08
N THR A 16 -59.06 -12.94 -0.97
CA THR A 16 -58.56 -13.78 0.13
C THR A 16 -57.05 -13.57 0.25
N LEU A 17 -56.54 -13.52 1.48
CA LEU A 17 -55.13 -13.39 1.87
C LEU A 17 -54.62 -11.97 2.13
N LEU A 18 -55.44 -11.19 2.83
CA LEU A 18 -54.98 -10.10 3.70
C LEU A 18 -55.04 -10.58 5.17
N ARG A 19 -54.31 -11.65 5.52
CA ARG A 19 -54.20 -12.19 6.90
C ARG A 19 -52.90 -12.98 7.13
N PHE A 20 -51.73 -12.42 6.80
CA PHE A 20 -50.45 -12.96 7.29
C PHE A 20 -49.41 -11.86 7.63
N SER A 21 -49.90 -10.66 7.94
CA SER A 21 -49.10 -9.62 8.59
C SER A 21 -49.78 -9.34 9.92
N PHE A 22 -49.41 -10.05 11.00
CA PHE A 22 -49.64 -9.67 12.42
C PHE A 22 -49.26 -10.80 13.43
N ALA A 23 -48.42 -11.78 13.06
CA ALA A 23 -48.05 -12.88 13.97
C ALA A 23 -46.54 -13.21 14.05
N VAL A 24 -45.66 -12.27 13.68
CA VAL A 24 -44.20 -12.39 13.91
C VAL A 24 -43.65 -11.07 14.46
N LEU A 25 -44.30 -10.54 15.50
CA LEU A 25 -43.84 -9.37 16.25
C LEU A 25 -43.98 -9.54 17.77
N ILE A 26 -44.10 -10.79 18.23
CA ILE A 26 -44.12 -11.16 19.65
C ILE A 26 -43.14 -12.34 19.85
N ALA A 27 -41.84 -12.11 19.60
CA ALA A 27 -40.78 -13.06 19.93
C ALA A 27 -39.42 -12.39 20.19
N VAL A 28 -39.40 -11.09 20.55
CA VAL A 28 -38.17 -10.33 20.87
C VAL A 28 -38.32 -9.52 22.17
N ALA A 29 -39.14 -9.99 23.12
CA ALA A 29 -39.35 -9.30 24.40
C ALA A 29 -39.26 -10.18 25.65
N ALA A 30 -38.62 -11.36 25.56
CA ALA A 30 -38.52 -12.30 26.70
C ALA A 30 -37.11 -12.87 26.95
N SER A 31 -36.04 -12.23 26.45
CA SER A 31 -34.66 -12.70 26.66
C SER A 31 -33.67 -11.61 27.12
N GLN A 32 -34.15 -10.60 27.86
CA GLN A 32 -33.29 -9.61 28.53
C GLN A 32 -33.76 -9.25 29.96
N ARG A 33 -34.09 -10.26 30.78
CA ARG A 33 -34.45 -10.04 32.20
C ARG A 33 -33.87 -11.10 33.15
N SER A 34 -32.58 -11.42 33.02
CA SER A 34 -31.90 -12.31 33.98
C SER A 34 -30.42 -12.01 34.19
N HIS A 35 -29.97 -10.75 34.27
CA HIS A 35 -28.64 -10.42 34.83
C HIS A 35 -28.64 -9.03 35.48
N LEU A 36 -29.35 -8.88 36.60
CA LEU A 36 -29.07 -7.85 37.60
C LEU A 36 -29.07 -8.58 38.95
N ALA A 37 -27.97 -9.29 39.20
CA ALA A 37 -27.63 -9.77 40.53
C ALA A 37 -26.64 -8.77 41.14
N SER A 38 -27.02 -8.25 42.30
CA SER A 38 -26.29 -7.32 43.15
C SER A 38 -24.81 -7.69 43.30
N ALA A 39 -23.93 -6.78 42.87
CA ALA A 39 -22.58 -6.71 43.42
C ALA A 39 -22.60 -5.66 44.53
N THR A 40 -22.73 -6.15 45.76
CA THR A 40 -22.44 -5.40 46.99
C THR A 40 -20.99 -4.94 46.95
N GLU A 41 -20.78 -3.63 46.82
CA GLU A 41 -19.49 -2.97 46.85
C GLU A 41 -18.90 -3.08 48.26
N LYS A 42 -17.99 -4.05 48.43
CA LYS A 42 -17.18 -4.19 49.65
C LYS A 42 -16.01 -3.23 49.53
N THR A 43 -16.19 -2.00 50.01
CA THR A 43 -15.12 -1.01 50.19
C THR A 43 -14.00 -1.64 51.01
N THR A 44 -12.89 -1.94 50.35
CA THR A 44 -11.66 -2.42 51.00
C THR A 44 -10.79 -1.19 51.26
N PRO A 45 -10.29 -0.97 52.48
CA PRO A 45 -9.48 0.20 52.79
C PRO A 45 -8.16 0.18 52.01
N ILE A 46 -7.86 1.33 51.41
CA ILE A 46 -6.61 1.63 50.69
C ILE A 46 -5.45 1.56 51.70
N PRO A 47 -4.45 0.66 51.52
CA PRO A 47 -3.24 0.70 52.34
C PRO A 47 -2.39 1.93 51.98
N PRO A 48 -1.63 2.49 52.93
CA PRO A 48 -0.85 3.70 52.73
C PRO A 48 0.23 3.50 51.66
N THR A 49 0.36 4.54 50.83
CA THR A 49 1.38 4.74 49.80
C THR A 49 2.78 4.43 50.33
N LEU A 50 3.35 3.30 49.89
CA LEU A 50 4.77 3.01 50.03
C LEU A 50 5.55 3.95 49.12
N ALA A 51 6.51 4.66 49.73
CA ALA A 51 7.42 5.59 49.10
C ALA A 51 8.13 4.97 47.89
N ALA A 52 8.26 5.77 46.83
CA ALA A 52 9.03 5.44 45.65
C ALA A 52 10.49 5.11 46.04
N PRO A 53 11.06 3.97 45.60
CA PRO A 53 12.49 3.75 45.74
C PRO A 53 13.25 4.74 44.87
N ALA A 54 14.25 5.37 45.48
CA ALA A 54 15.19 6.27 44.83
C ALA A 54 15.81 5.60 43.60
N ALA A 55 15.80 6.32 42.47
CA ALA A 55 16.48 5.92 41.25
C ALA A 55 18.00 5.88 41.49
N THR A 56 18.55 4.67 41.61
CA THR A 56 19.99 4.46 41.56
C THR A 56 20.45 4.64 40.11
N ALA A 57 21.31 5.63 39.87
CA ALA A 57 21.90 5.88 38.57
C ALA A 57 22.65 4.64 38.03
N PRO A 58 22.54 4.29 36.74
CA PRO A 58 23.31 3.21 36.16
C PRO A 58 24.80 3.59 36.15
N ASN A 59 25.60 2.73 36.78
CA ASN A 59 27.04 2.79 36.85
C ASN A 59 27.61 2.55 35.44
N VAL A 60 28.17 3.59 34.82
CA VAL A 60 28.80 3.51 33.49
C VAL A 60 30.17 2.84 33.63
N PRO A 61 30.42 1.68 33.01
CA PRO A 61 31.74 1.08 33.01
C PRO A 61 32.73 1.92 32.17
N LYS A 62 33.86 2.22 32.80
CA LYS A 62 35.02 2.93 32.24
C LYS A 62 35.59 2.16 31.03
N PRO A 63 35.94 2.81 29.92
CA PRO A 63 36.48 2.14 28.75
C PRO A 63 37.91 1.63 29.00
N THR A 64 38.12 0.33 28.77
CA THR A 64 39.42 -0.34 28.79
C THR A 64 40.17 -0.05 27.48
N PRO A 65 41.50 0.16 27.50
CA PRO A 65 42.27 0.53 26.32
C PRO A 65 42.43 -0.59 25.28
N ALA A 66 42.52 -0.13 24.03
CA ALA A 66 42.69 -0.81 22.75
C ALA A 66 43.50 -2.13 22.75
N MET A 67 42.89 -3.18 22.23
CA MET A 67 43.60 -4.35 21.71
C MET A 67 44.16 -4.06 20.31
N LYS A 68 45.46 -4.28 20.13
CA LYS A 68 46.15 -4.30 18.82
C LYS A 68 45.58 -5.42 17.95
N VAL A 69 45.04 -5.06 16.79
CA VAL A 69 44.69 -5.99 15.72
C VAL A 69 45.92 -6.20 14.84
N THR A 70 46.42 -7.43 14.81
CA THR A 70 47.46 -7.88 13.86
C THR A 70 46.78 -8.32 12.55
N PRO A 71 47.24 -7.87 11.37
CA PRO A 71 46.65 -8.27 10.11
C PRO A 71 47.03 -9.71 9.71
N ALA A 72 46.04 -10.50 9.31
CA ALA A 72 46.20 -11.82 8.70
C ALA A 72 46.58 -11.71 7.21
N PRO A 73 47.32 -12.67 6.64
CA PRO A 73 47.83 -12.61 5.27
C PRO A 73 46.76 -12.86 4.20
N ILE A 74 46.85 -12.08 3.14
CA ILE A 74 46.01 -12.15 1.93
C ILE A 74 46.39 -13.39 1.11
N THR A 75 45.45 -14.33 0.97
CA THR A 75 45.55 -15.44 0.00
C THR A 75 44.75 -15.10 -1.27
N LYS A 76 45.42 -15.27 -2.43
CA LYS A 76 44.86 -15.10 -3.79
C LYS A 76 43.73 -16.09 -4.08
N PRO A 77 42.66 -15.69 -4.80
CA PRO A 77 41.73 -16.63 -5.42
C PRO A 77 42.23 -17.12 -6.78
N SER A 78 42.18 -18.45 -6.96
CA SER A 78 42.52 -19.19 -8.16
C SER A 78 41.27 -19.47 -9.02
N THR A 79 41.42 -19.26 -10.32
CA THR A 79 40.84 -19.97 -11.47
C THR A 79 39.34 -20.31 -11.53
N THR A 80 38.72 -19.72 -12.54
CA THR A 80 37.42 -19.95 -13.19
C THR A 80 37.15 -21.40 -13.62
N PRO A 81 35.90 -21.89 -13.52
CA PRO A 81 35.38 -22.94 -14.38
C PRO A 81 34.45 -22.40 -15.48
N LYS A 82 34.66 -22.93 -16.68
CA LYS A 82 33.96 -22.70 -17.93
C LYS A 82 32.63 -23.46 -17.94
N ALA A 83 31.51 -22.76 -18.10
CA ALA A 83 30.20 -23.38 -18.30
C ALA A 83 29.75 -23.23 -19.77
N SER A 84 29.66 -24.36 -20.47
CA SER A 84 28.93 -24.53 -21.72
C SER A 84 27.46 -24.82 -21.40
N GLY A 85 26.51 -24.21 -22.11
CA GLY A 85 25.10 -24.53 -21.94
C GLY A 85 24.12 -23.74 -22.81
N VAL A 86 23.93 -24.23 -24.03
CA VAL A 86 22.68 -24.33 -24.83
C VAL A 86 21.70 -23.13 -24.87
N ALA A 87 21.59 -22.57 -26.06
CA ALA A 87 20.57 -21.62 -26.48
C ALA A 87 19.15 -22.20 -26.44
N SER A 88 18.20 -21.45 -25.90
CA SER A 88 16.77 -21.61 -26.15
C SER A 88 16.15 -20.26 -26.44
N LYS A 89 15.61 -20.14 -27.65
CA LYS A 89 15.09 -18.92 -28.27
C LYS A 89 13.60 -18.82 -27.92
N ALA A 90 13.24 -17.95 -26.98
CA ALA A 90 11.86 -17.54 -26.72
C ALA A 90 11.76 -16.03 -26.85
N ALA A 91 11.11 -15.56 -27.91
CA ALA A 91 10.89 -14.15 -28.20
C ALA A 91 9.83 -13.60 -27.23
N THR A 92 10.29 -13.11 -26.08
CA THR A 92 9.52 -12.20 -25.24
C THR A 92 10.04 -10.81 -25.54
N GLY A 93 9.18 -9.93 -26.07
CA GLY A 93 9.51 -8.52 -26.30
C GLY A 93 9.74 -7.83 -24.97
N VAL A 94 10.98 -7.91 -24.46
CA VAL A 94 11.44 -7.10 -23.34
C VAL A 94 11.53 -5.67 -23.84
N VAL A 95 10.51 -4.87 -23.54
CA VAL A 95 10.60 -3.41 -23.61
C VAL A 95 11.77 -3.04 -22.71
N GLN A 96 12.91 -2.65 -23.31
CA GLN A 96 14.03 -2.16 -22.53
C GLN A 96 13.54 -0.96 -21.72
N PRO A 97 13.73 -0.95 -20.39
CA PRO A 97 13.36 0.19 -19.58
C PRO A 97 14.07 1.41 -20.13
N VAL A 98 13.29 2.44 -20.50
CA VAL A 98 13.82 3.76 -20.87
C VAL A 98 14.76 4.17 -19.74
N PRO A 99 16.04 4.50 -20.04
CA PRO A 99 16.98 4.93 -19.02
C PRO A 99 16.33 6.03 -18.20
N GLN A 100 16.19 5.80 -16.89
CA GLN A 100 15.69 6.85 -16.00
C GLN A 100 16.54 8.10 -16.25
N PRO A 101 15.94 9.30 -16.28
CA PRO A 101 16.71 10.52 -16.21
C PRO A 101 17.62 10.38 -15.01
N GLN A 102 18.92 10.28 -15.25
CA GLN A 102 19.87 10.26 -14.16
C GLN A 102 19.58 11.52 -13.32
N PRO A 103 19.58 11.40 -11.97
CA PRO A 103 19.57 12.58 -11.13
C PRO A 103 20.55 13.59 -11.74
N PRO A 104 20.18 14.87 -11.88
CA PRO A 104 21.05 15.87 -12.50
C PRO A 104 22.45 15.71 -11.92
N ALA A 105 23.45 15.66 -12.82
CA ALA A 105 24.83 15.35 -12.45
C ALA A 105 25.19 16.09 -11.16
N PRO A 106 25.67 15.39 -10.12
CA PRO A 106 25.96 16.01 -8.83
C PRO A 106 26.88 17.20 -9.09
N CYS A 107 26.45 18.39 -8.69
CA CYS A 107 27.30 19.58 -8.71
C CYS A 107 28.50 19.35 -7.79
N ASP A 108 29.63 20.00 -8.08
CA ASP A 108 30.88 19.80 -7.33
C ASP A 108 30.74 20.09 -5.82
N ASN A 109 29.81 20.97 -5.46
CA ASN A 109 29.53 21.35 -4.07
C ASN A 109 28.01 21.42 -3.82
N PRO A 110 27.34 20.27 -3.60
CA PRO A 110 25.93 20.28 -3.26
C PRO A 110 25.75 20.80 -1.84
N CYS A 111 24.63 21.47 -1.60
CA CYS A 111 24.12 21.62 -0.24
C CYS A 111 23.16 20.48 0.07
N TYR A 112 22.91 20.20 1.35
CA TYR A 112 21.98 19.16 1.77
C TYR A 112 20.76 19.78 2.40
N THR A 113 19.59 19.26 2.07
CA THR A 113 18.30 19.65 2.65
C THR A 113 17.51 18.42 3.07
N VAL A 114 16.51 18.60 3.93
CA VAL A 114 15.60 17.52 4.32
C VAL A 114 14.81 17.09 3.08
N ALA A 115 14.95 15.81 2.72
CA ALA A 115 14.20 15.20 1.63
C ALA A 115 12.86 14.66 2.13
N ASP A 116 12.95 13.80 3.16
CA ASP A 116 11.80 13.19 3.81
C ASP A 116 11.91 13.40 5.32
N TYR A 117 10.81 13.85 5.93
CA TYR A 117 10.74 13.99 7.39
C TYR A 117 10.20 12.72 8.06
N TRP A 118 9.39 11.95 7.33
CA TRP A 118 8.73 10.76 7.85
C TRP A 118 8.34 9.79 6.72
N PRO A 119 8.46 8.47 6.92
CA PRO A 119 8.96 7.84 8.14
C PRO A 119 10.47 7.70 8.21
N TYR A 120 11.13 7.76 7.06
CA TYR A 120 12.58 7.75 7.01
C TYR A 120 13.04 9.19 6.89
N LYS A 121 13.75 9.63 7.92
CA LYS A 121 14.41 10.93 7.97
C LYS A 121 15.61 10.89 7.04
N THR A 122 15.53 11.55 5.91
CA THR A 122 16.59 11.53 4.90
C THR A 122 16.95 12.95 4.49
N CYS A 123 18.21 13.13 4.12
CA CYS A 123 18.69 14.35 3.49
C CYS A 123 19.02 14.07 2.02
N ARG A 124 18.73 15.02 1.14
CA ARG A 124 19.12 14.97 -0.28
C ARG A 124 20.07 16.10 -0.61
N ALA A 125 20.96 15.81 -1.55
CA ALA A 125 21.79 16.81 -2.19
C ALA A 125 20.92 17.71 -3.09
N GLU A 126 21.13 19.02 -2.98
CA GLU A 126 20.52 20.06 -3.78
C GLU A 126 21.63 20.89 -4.43
N CYS A 127 21.46 21.16 -5.73
CA CYS A 127 22.41 21.95 -6.51
C CYS A 127 21.88 23.34 -6.86
N ALA A 128 20.61 23.61 -6.55
CA ALA A 128 19.97 24.88 -6.84
C ALA A 128 20.53 25.97 -5.91
N GLN A 129 21.21 26.97 -6.48
CA GLN A 129 21.90 28.02 -5.72
C GLN A 129 20.94 28.83 -4.83
N ASP A 130 19.70 29.03 -5.26
CA ASP A 130 18.63 29.69 -4.50
C ASP A 130 18.20 28.85 -3.27
N VAL A 131 18.21 27.52 -3.38
CA VAL A 131 17.98 26.61 -2.24
C VAL A 131 19.18 26.68 -1.29
N CYS A 132 20.40 26.55 -1.80
CA CYS A 132 21.60 26.54 -0.97
C CYS A 132 21.87 27.87 -0.24
N LYS A 133 21.45 29.00 -0.83
CA LYS A 133 21.60 30.34 -0.24
C LYS A 133 20.48 30.73 0.73
N ARG A 134 19.48 29.85 0.96
CA ARG A 134 18.34 30.13 1.85
C ARG A 134 18.75 30.34 3.32
N GLY A 135 19.90 29.81 3.73
CA GLY A 135 20.52 30.01 5.04
C GLY A 135 19.92 29.18 6.19
N TRP A 136 18.67 28.74 6.10
CA TRP A 136 18.02 27.86 7.08
C TRP A 136 17.61 26.53 6.45
N GLY A 137 17.72 25.43 7.21
CA GLY A 137 17.38 24.08 6.72
C GLY A 137 18.30 23.58 5.60
N VAL A 138 19.53 24.09 5.56
CA VAL A 138 20.57 23.75 4.58
C VAL A 138 21.84 23.39 5.34
N TRP A 139 22.48 22.30 4.96
CA TRP A 139 23.71 21.80 5.58
C TRP A 139 24.80 21.62 4.53
N SER A 140 26.06 21.76 4.95
CA SER A 140 27.23 21.65 4.07
C SER A 140 27.56 20.22 3.64
N SER A 141 27.13 19.22 4.40
CA SER A 141 27.29 17.81 4.04
C SER A 141 26.09 16.97 4.49
N GLN A 142 25.98 15.78 3.91
CA GLN A 142 24.96 14.82 4.31
C GLN A 142 25.15 14.41 5.77
N GLU A 143 26.39 14.20 6.23
CA GLU A 143 26.64 13.81 7.62
C GLU A 143 26.15 14.89 8.59
N VAL A 144 26.41 16.16 8.31
CA VAL A 144 25.95 17.27 9.17
C VAL A 144 24.42 17.31 9.18
N CYS A 145 23.78 17.19 8.01
CA CYS A 145 22.31 17.14 7.93
C CYS A 145 21.73 15.97 8.75
N CYS A 146 22.37 14.80 8.64
CA CYS A 146 21.95 13.56 9.28
C CYS A 146 22.40 13.39 10.72
N THR A 147 23.15 14.33 11.29
CA THR A 147 23.59 14.28 12.69
C THR A 147 22.40 14.53 13.61
N ALA A 148 22.33 13.79 14.71
CA ALA A 148 21.32 13.98 15.76
C ALA A 148 21.33 15.42 16.28
N GLY A 149 20.16 16.06 16.29
CA GLY A 149 19.98 17.46 16.67
C GLY A 149 20.20 18.49 15.55
N ALA A 150 20.65 18.08 14.35
CA ALA A 150 20.81 18.99 13.21
C ALA A 150 19.48 19.17 12.46
N ALA A 151 19.18 18.32 11.47
CA ALA A 151 17.88 18.31 10.81
C ALA A 151 16.82 17.52 11.60
N PHE A 152 17.28 16.55 12.39
CA PHE A 152 16.45 15.52 13.00
C PHE A 152 16.92 15.23 14.43
N PRO A 153 16.02 15.08 15.42
CA PRO A 153 16.40 14.79 16.80
C PRO A 153 17.29 13.55 16.94
N ASP A 154 16.96 12.46 16.23
CA ASP A 154 17.66 11.17 16.29
C ASP A 154 18.65 10.97 15.12
N GLY A 155 18.84 11.99 14.28
CA GLY A 155 19.58 11.89 13.02
C GLY A 155 18.75 11.29 11.87
N CYS A 156 19.42 11.04 10.74
CA CYS A 156 18.79 10.36 9.61
C CYS A 156 18.54 8.88 9.93
N SER A 157 17.50 8.33 9.32
CA SER A 157 17.20 6.90 9.36
C SER A 157 17.30 6.32 7.96
N VAL A 158 17.94 5.16 7.84
CA VAL A 158 18.05 4.45 6.57
C VAL A 158 16.80 3.61 6.37
N ARG A 159 16.17 3.74 5.20
CA ARG A 159 15.10 2.82 4.81
C ARG A 159 15.69 1.42 4.64
N PRO A 160 15.14 0.41 5.32
CA PRO A 160 15.60 -0.95 5.11
C PRO A 160 15.20 -1.43 3.71
N LYS A 161 16.04 -2.29 3.12
CA LYS A 161 15.78 -2.88 1.80
C LYS A 161 14.54 -3.78 1.80
N GLU A 162 14.23 -4.34 2.96
CA GLU A 162 13.09 -5.21 3.18
C GLU A 162 12.32 -4.71 4.40
N CYS A 163 11.00 -4.81 4.34
CA CYS A 163 10.16 -4.31 5.42
C CYS A 163 9.30 -5.44 5.97
N TRP A 164 9.47 -5.70 7.26
CA TRP A 164 8.71 -6.67 8.01
C TRP A 164 7.69 -5.95 8.87
N VAL A 165 6.46 -6.45 8.87
CA VAL A 165 5.35 -5.88 9.65
C VAL A 165 4.59 -6.99 10.37
N PRO A 166 3.95 -6.72 11.51
CA PRO A 166 3.08 -7.66 12.19
C PRO A 166 1.88 -7.93 11.29
N GLU A 167 1.62 -9.22 11.06
CA GLU A 167 0.44 -9.66 10.32
C GLU A 167 -0.79 -9.65 11.23
N SER A 168 -0.64 -10.18 12.45
CA SER A 168 -1.67 -10.20 13.47
C SER A 168 -1.04 -10.30 14.86
N SER A 169 -1.64 -9.59 15.82
CA SER A 169 -1.29 -9.68 17.23
C SER A 169 -1.65 -11.04 17.84
N SER A 170 -2.69 -11.70 17.35
CA SER A 170 -3.13 -12.99 17.87
C SER A 170 -2.24 -14.15 17.42
N SER A 171 -1.77 -14.12 16.16
CA SER A 171 -0.83 -15.12 15.66
C SER A 171 0.62 -14.83 16.09
N ARG A 172 0.93 -13.58 16.48
CA ARG A 172 2.28 -13.09 16.76
C ARG A 172 3.23 -13.44 15.62
N THR A 173 2.81 -13.14 14.40
CA THR A 173 3.60 -13.39 13.19
C THR A 173 3.96 -12.08 12.52
N CYS A 174 5.19 -12.02 12.02
CA CYS A 174 5.63 -10.97 11.11
C CYS A 174 5.68 -11.51 9.68
N TRP A 175 5.47 -10.64 8.71
CA TRP A 175 5.58 -10.96 7.30
C TRP A 175 6.23 -9.80 6.55
N ARG A 176 6.83 -10.13 5.40
CA ARG A 176 7.47 -9.14 4.55
C ARG A 176 6.44 -8.42 3.68
N ASP A 177 6.34 -7.10 3.85
CA ASP A 177 5.55 -6.21 3.02
C ASP A 177 6.32 -4.92 2.69
N ASP A 178 7.03 -4.95 1.56
CA ASP A 178 7.86 -3.83 1.12
C ASP A 178 7.02 -2.59 0.76
N ARG A 179 5.70 -2.70 0.59
CA ARG A 179 4.83 -1.53 0.36
C ARG A 179 4.57 -0.75 1.64
N LYS A 180 4.64 -1.43 2.80
CA LYS A 180 4.45 -0.80 4.10
C LYS A 180 5.71 -0.17 4.66
N CYS A 181 6.84 -0.27 3.95
CA CYS A 181 8.07 0.42 4.32
C CYS A 181 7.83 1.88 4.72
N LEU A 182 6.99 2.59 3.97
CA LEU A 182 6.74 4.02 4.16
C LEU A 182 5.65 4.35 5.19
N GLN A 183 5.13 3.37 5.93
CA GLN A 183 4.13 3.59 6.98
C GLN A 183 4.72 3.90 8.36
N GLY A 184 6.04 3.82 8.53
CA GLY A 184 6.81 4.36 9.67
C GLY A 184 6.65 3.76 11.05
N TYR A 185 5.44 3.40 11.43
CA TYR A 185 5.19 2.67 12.67
C TYR A 185 5.01 1.19 12.35
N GLY A 186 5.58 0.36 13.21
CA GLY A 186 5.44 -1.09 13.08
C GLY A 186 6.09 -1.64 11.80
N VAL A 187 7.27 -1.12 11.44
CA VAL A 187 8.08 -1.64 10.34
C VAL A 187 9.46 -1.97 10.86
N TRP A 188 9.96 -3.15 10.51
CA TRP A 188 11.25 -3.66 10.94
C TRP A 188 12.13 -4.03 9.75
N PRO A 189 13.46 -3.92 9.87
CA PRO A 189 14.40 -4.18 8.78
C PRO A 189 14.58 -5.66 8.45
N SER A 190 14.14 -6.55 9.34
CA SER A 190 14.23 -8.00 9.18
C SER A 190 13.15 -8.71 9.98
N GLN A 191 12.95 -10.00 9.69
CA GLN A 191 12.02 -10.83 10.44
C GLN A 191 12.46 -10.94 11.90
N GLU A 192 13.75 -11.11 12.15
CA GLU A 192 14.32 -11.26 13.50
C GLU A 192 14.09 -9.99 14.32
N ALA A 193 14.30 -8.81 13.73
CA ALA A 193 14.03 -7.54 14.40
C ALA A 193 12.54 -7.36 14.73
N CYS A 194 11.66 -7.78 13.82
CA CYS A 194 10.21 -7.78 14.04
C CYS A 194 9.79 -8.78 15.13
N CYS A 195 10.43 -9.93 15.16
CA CYS A 195 10.10 -11.04 16.05
C CYS A 195 10.83 -11.01 17.40
N ALA A 196 11.73 -10.06 17.63
CA ALA A 196 12.42 -9.91 18.89
C ALA A 196 11.44 -9.58 20.04
N PRO A 197 11.61 -10.17 21.24
CA PRO A 197 10.79 -9.81 22.39
C PRO A 197 10.85 -8.30 22.70
N GLY A 198 9.70 -7.70 22.97
CA GLY A 198 9.56 -6.28 23.27
C GLY A 198 9.57 -5.35 22.05
N THR A 199 9.66 -5.88 20.81
CA THR A 199 9.56 -5.07 19.59
C THR A 199 8.12 -5.05 19.06
N ALA A 200 7.76 -5.90 18.10
CA ALA A 200 6.38 -5.98 17.58
C ALA A 200 5.45 -6.68 18.59
N PHE A 201 6.00 -7.62 19.37
CA PHE A 201 5.26 -8.43 20.32
C PHE A 201 6.02 -8.51 21.66
N PRO A 202 5.34 -8.45 22.82
CA PRO A 202 6.00 -8.53 24.12
C PRO A 202 6.89 -9.77 24.30
N ASP A 203 6.39 -10.94 23.90
CA ASP A 203 7.11 -12.23 24.02
C ASP A 203 7.86 -12.63 22.74
N GLY A 204 7.92 -11.73 21.75
CA GLY A 204 8.42 -12.03 20.42
C GLY A 204 7.40 -12.81 19.56
N CYS A 205 7.84 -13.22 18.36
CA CYS A 205 6.98 -14.00 17.47
C CYS A 205 6.72 -15.41 18.02
N ARG A 206 5.52 -15.92 17.76
CA ARG A 206 5.25 -17.34 17.96
C ARG A 206 6.06 -18.13 16.91
N PRO A 207 6.71 -19.25 17.28
CA PRO A 207 7.30 -20.14 16.30
C PRO A 207 6.23 -20.54 15.27
N ALA A 208 6.59 -20.52 14.00
CA ALA A 208 5.72 -21.05 12.97
C ALA A 208 5.42 -22.51 13.33
N ASP A 209 4.17 -22.80 13.67
CA ASP A 209 3.72 -24.16 13.91
C ASP A 209 3.41 -24.75 12.53
N PRO A 210 4.25 -25.64 11.99
CA PRO A 210 4.06 -26.18 10.65
C PRO A 210 2.75 -26.97 10.54
N ALA A 211 2.26 -27.56 11.64
CA ALA A 211 1.00 -28.28 11.65
C ALA A 211 -0.19 -27.30 11.58
N ALA A 212 -0.14 -26.20 12.33
CA ALA A 212 -1.15 -25.15 12.23
C ALA A 212 -1.13 -24.46 10.85
N ALA A 213 0.06 -24.20 10.29
CA ALA A 213 0.20 -23.61 8.96
C ALA A 213 -0.33 -24.53 7.85
N ALA A 214 -0.11 -25.84 7.96
CA ALA A 214 -0.66 -26.83 7.03
C ALA A 214 -2.18 -27.01 7.20
N ALA A 215 -2.69 -26.95 8.42
CA ALA A 215 -4.11 -27.14 8.71
C ALA A 215 -4.99 -25.92 8.45
N ALA A 216 -4.45 -24.70 8.56
CA ALA A 216 -5.23 -23.46 8.44
C ALA A 216 -5.78 -23.21 7.01
N GLY A 217 -5.29 -23.95 6.01
CA GLY A 217 -5.57 -23.66 4.61
C GLY A 217 -5.02 -22.29 4.21
N THR A 218 -4.95 -22.03 2.90
CA THR A 218 -4.71 -20.67 2.42
C THR A 218 -6.08 -19.99 2.26
N CYS A 219 -6.21 -18.80 2.82
CA CYS A 219 -7.34 -17.92 2.56
C CYS A 219 -6.83 -16.62 1.94
N TRP A 220 -7.75 -15.85 1.41
CA TRP A 220 -7.48 -14.55 0.84
C TRP A 220 -8.02 -13.48 1.77
N VAL A 221 -7.25 -12.42 1.98
CA VAL A 221 -7.64 -11.26 2.80
C VAL A 221 -7.40 -9.98 2.02
N VAL A 222 -8.03 -8.90 2.44
CA VAL A 222 -7.71 -7.57 1.90
C VAL A 222 -6.30 -7.21 2.27
N ASP A 223 -5.54 -6.83 1.25
CA ASP A 223 -4.15 -6.47 1.36
C ASP A 223 -3.96 -4.96 1.33
N THR A 224 -4.59 -4.29 0.36
CA THR A 224 -4.54 -2.83 0.23
C THR A 224 -5.90 -2.34 -0.26
N TYR A 225 -6.50 -1.39 0.46
CA TYR A 225 -7.84 -0.90 0.14
C TYR A 225 -7.85 0.07 -1.04
N PHE A 226 -7.07 1.14 -1.01
CA PHE A 226 -7.05 2.14 -2.08
C PHE A 226 -5.63 2.64 -2.31
N PRO A 227 -5.20 2.85 -3.57
CA PRO A 227 -5.93 2.63 -4.83
C PRO A 227 -5.78 1.20 -5.36
N ALA A 228 -4.84 0.43 -4.80
CA ALA A 228 -4.46 -0.85 -5.38
C ALA A 228 -5.57 -1.89 -5.30
N ARG A 229 -6.48 -1.84 -4.32
CA ARG A 229 -7.59 -2.80 -4.15
C ARG A 229 -7.13 -4.24 -4.37
N LEU A 230 -6.16 -4.66 -3.57
CA LEU A 230 -5.52 -5.96 -3.72
C LEU A 230 -6.01 -6.91 -2.63
N CYS A 231 -6.09 -8.18 -2.99
CA CYS A 231 -6.18 -9.28 -2.05
C CYS A 231 -4.87 -10.06 -2.06
N ARG A 232 -4.48 -10.61 -0.92
CA ARG A 232 -3.32 -11.50 -0.78
C ARG A 232 -3.73 -12.80 -0.12
N SER A 233 -3.00 -13.87 -0.43
CA SER A 233 -3.10 -15.10 0.34
C SER A 233 -2.43 -14.94 1.69
N SER A 234 -3.09 -15.42 2.75
CA SER A 234 -2.53 -15.56 4.08
C SER A 234 -2.80 -16.99 4.55
N SER A 235 -1.92 -17.53 5.37
CA SER A 235 -2.14 -18.79 6.11
C SER A 235 -2.53 -18.52 7.57
N ASN A 236 -2.27 -17.32 8.08
CA ASN A 236 -2.38 -17.01 9.50
C ASN A 236 -3.67 -16.26 9.83
N LEU A 237 -4.19 -15.50 8.87
CA LEU A 237 -5.41 -14.69 9.04
C LEU A 237 -6.71 -15.48 8.81
N CYS A 238 -6.60 -16.75 8.45
CA CYS A 238 -7.72 -17.64 8.12
C CYS A 238 -8.37 -18.27 9.35
N SER A 239 -7.71 -18.17 10.51
CA SER A 239 -8.18 -18.81 11.73
C SER A 239 -9.47 -18.14 12.24
N PRO A 240 -10.48 -18.93 12.66
CA PRO A 240 -11.62 -18.40 13.40
C PRO A 240 -11.12 -17.59 14.60
N GLY A 241 -11.51 -16.31 14.68
CA GLY A 241 -11.05 -15.40 15.74
C GLY A 241 -9.90 -14.47 15.36
N SER A 242 -9.40 -14.50 14.12
CA SER A 242 -8.47 -13.47 13.62
C SER A 242 -9.09 -12.07 13.59
N GLY A 243 -10.43 -12.00 13.56
CA GLY A 243 -11.18 -10.74 13.42
C GLY A 243 -11.10 -10.12 12.01
N VAL A 244 -10.40 -10.76 11.09
CA VAL A 244 -10.21 -10.28 9.71
C VAL A 244 -11.19 -10.99 8.78
N GLN A 245 -11.83 -10.23 7.90
CA GLN A 245 -12.64 -10.81 6.84
C GLN A 245 -11.74 -11.56 5.86
N SER A 246 -12.10 -12.82 5.58
CA SER A 246 -11.35 -13.70 4.68
C SER A 246 -12.25 -14.36 3.65
N TRP A 247 -11.64 -14.77 2.55
CA TRP A 247 -12.30 -15.39 1.41
C TRP A 247 -11.59 -16.70 1.04
N PRO A 248 -12.30 -17.69 0.50
CA PRO A 248 -11.71 -18.99 0.16
C PRO A 248 -10.79 -18.94 -1.07
N SER A 249 -10.89 -17.89 -1.90
CA SER A 249 -10.09 -17.75 -3.11
C SER A 249 -9.85 -16.28 -3.47
N LYS A 250 -8.86 -16.04 -4.35
CA LYS A 250 -8.57 -14.71 -4.89
C LYS A 250 -9.78 -14.12 -5.58
N ASP A 251 -10.45 -14.92 -6.43
CA ASP A 251 -11.61 -14.47 -7.19
C ASP A 251 -12.79 -14.14 -6.28
N ALA A 252 -12.99 -14.90 -5.21
CA ALA A 252 -14.01 -14.58 -4.20
C ALA A 252 -13.71 -13.25 -3.51
N CYS A 253 -12.46 -13.03 -3.09
CA CYS A 253 -12.04 -11.76 -2.50
C CYS A 253 -12.21 -10.59 -3.48
N CYS A 254 -11.80 -10.80 -4.73
CA CYS A 254 -11.78 -9.79 -5.78
C CYS A 254 -13.11 -9.59 -6.52
N SER A 255 -14.14 -10.37 -6.19
CA SER A 255 -15.45 -10.24 -6.81
C SER A 255 -16.11 -8.91 -6.43
N ARG A 256 -16.89 -8.36 -7.37
CA ARG A 256 -17.59 -7.09 -7.16
C ARG A 256 -18.57 -7.20 -5.98
N GLY A 257 -18.41 -6.34 -4.98
CA GLY A 257 -19.23 -6.34 -3.76
C GLY A 257 -18.76 -7.29 -2.65
N ALA A 258 -17.65 -8.00 -2.84
CA ALA A 258 -17.01 -8.78 -1.79
C ALA A 258 -16.10 -7.89 -0.92
N ALA A 259 -14.78 -7.94 -1.11
CA ALA A 259 -13.86 -7.04 -0.41
C ALA A 259 -14.00 -5.59 -0.87
N PHE A 260 -14.33 -5.39 -2.15
CA PHE A 260 -14.35 -4.09 -2.81
C PHE A 260 -15.62 -3.92 -3.62
N ALA A 261 -16.22 -2.73 -3.55
CA ALA A 261 -17.45 -2.42 -4.30
C ALA A 261 -17.30 -2.57 -5.82
N GLU A 262 -16.10 -2.30 -6.36
CA GLU A 262 -15.79 -2.40 -7.80
C GLU A 262 -15.07 -3.71 -8.18
N GLY A 263 -14.64 -4.49 -7.20
CA GLY A 263 -13.69 -5.60 -7.36
C GLY A 263 -12.23 -5.17 -7.15
N CYS A 264 -11.31 -6.14 -7.23
CA CYS A 264 -9.88 -5.84 -7.16
C CYS A 264 -9.39 -5.06 -8.38
N SER A 265 -8.34 -4.27 -8.22
CA SER A 265 -7.60 -3.78 -9.38
C SER A 265 -6.88 -4.95 -10.07
N THR A 266 -6.75 -4.88 -11.39
CA THR A 266 -6.14 -5.94 -12.21
C THR A 266 -4.68 -6.22 -11.86
N ALA A 267 -3.97 -5.22 -11.32
CA ALA A 267 -2.60 -5.32 -10.85
C ALA A 267 -2.32 -4.29 -9.74
N PRO A 268 -1.24 -4.47 -8.96
CA PRO A 268 -0.66 -3.37 -8.20
C PRO A 268 -0.40 -2.17 -9.12
N PRO A 269 -0.38 -0.93 -8.59
CA PRO A 269 0.02 0.24 -9.36
C PRO A 269 1.33 -0.08 -10.09
N PRO A 270 1.39 0.08 -11.42
CA PRO A 270 2.59 -0.25 -12.17
C PRO A 270 3.77 0.57 -11.64
N THR A 271 4.90 -0.10 -11.44
CA THR A 271 6.21 0.55 -11.27
C THR A 271 6.89 0.57 -12.64
N PRO A 272 7.39 1.70 -13.13
CA PRO A 272 7.44 3.00 -12.43
C PRO A 272 6.09 3.70 -12.31
N CYS A 273 5.95 4.51 -11.27
CA CYS A 273 4.88 5.51 -11.14
C CYS A 273 5.44 6.93 -11.21
N TYR A 274 4.57 7.92 -11.37
CA TYR A 274 4.93 9.34 -11.39
C TYR A 274 4.36 10.05 -10.18
N LEU A 275 5.16 10.96 -9.61
CA LEU A 275 4.85 11.71 -8.41
C LEU A 275 5.13 13.18 -8.65
N VAL A 276 4.51 14.07 -7.88
CA VAL A 276 4.91 15.48 -7.86
C VAL A 276 6.34 15.59 -7.32
N GLY A 277 7.26 16.04 -8.16
CA GLY A 277 8.66 16.27 -7.78
C GLY A 277 8.88 17.67 -7.22
N SER A 278 8.40 18.69 -7.93
CA SER A 278 8.43 20.08 -7.49
C SER A 278 7.10 20.75 -7.75
N TYR A 279 6.67 21.60 -6.81
CA TYR A 279 5.53 22.49 -6.97
C TYR A 279 5.97 23.79 -7.62
N TRP A 280 5.45 24.94 -7.20
CA TRP A 280 5.72 26.22 -7.84
C TRP A 280 7.17 26.69 -7.65
N PRO A 281 7.83 27.28 -8.67
CA PRO A 281 7.33 27.53 -10.03
C PRO A 281 7.59 26.40 -11.04
N LEU A 282 8.39 25.40 -10.67
CA LEU A 282 8.89 24.37 -11.59
C LEU A 282 7.83 23.37 -12.04
N ARG A 283 6.85 23.03 -11.18
CA ARG A 283 5.72 22.11 -11.44
C ARG A 283 6.16 20.89 -12.24
N THR A 284 6.94 20.03 -11.61
CA THR A 284 7.50 18.85 -12.27
C THR A 284 6.94 17.57 -11.69
N CYS A 285 6.82 16.57 -12.55
CA CYS A 285 6.58 15.19 -12.14
C CYS A 285 7.89 14.40 -12.22
N VAL A 286 8.11 13.51 -11.27
CA VAL A 286 9.31 12.67 -11.18
C VAL A 286 8.89 11.21 -11.16
N VAL A 287 9.61 10.42 -11.94
CA VAL A 287 9.42 8.97 -12.00
C VAL A 287 9.99 8.31 -10.75
N SER A 288 9.26 7.36 -10.18
CA SER A 288 9.67 6.54 -9.05
C SER A 288 9.48 5.06 -9.37
N ASN A 289 10.52 4.26 -9.11
CA ASN A 289 10.45 2.80 -9.16
C ASN A 289 10.11 2.18 -7.80
N ASP A 290 9.83 3.01 -6.80
CA ASP A 290 9.64 2.56 -5.45
C ASP A 290 8.21 2.09 -5.22
N ILE A 291 8.05 0.78 -5.07
CA ILE A 291 6.73 0.16 -4.90
C ILE A 291 5.96 0.73 -3.70
N ALA A 292 6.64 1.12 -2.61
CA ALA A 292 5.98 1.70 -1.46
C ALA A 292 5.43 3.09 -1.79
N VAL A 293 6.20 3.88 -2.54
CA VAL A 293 5.75 5.21 -2.96
C VAL A 293 4.59 5.08 -3.95
N CYS A 294 4.69 4.16 -4.91
CA CYS A 294 3.63 3.92 -5.89
C CYS A 294 2.33 3.35 -5.26
N ASN A 295 2.43 2.69 -4.10
CA ASN A 295 1.26 2.18 -3.36
C ASN A 295 0.70 3.18 -2.32
N ARG A 296 1.31 4.38 -2.16
CA ARG A 296 0.82 5.41 -1.21
C ARG A 296 -0.54 5.97 -1.60
N GLY A 297 -0.87 5.91 -2.89
CA GLY A 297 -2.20 6.17 -3.41
C GLY A 297 -2.48 7.58 -3.85
N TRP A 298 -2.40 8.55 -2.94
CA TRP A 298 -2.60 9.95 -3.30
C TRP A 298 -1.33 10.56 -3.92
N GLY A 299 -1.50 11.37 -4.97
CA GLY A 299 -0.39 12.01 -5.68
C GLY A 299 0.47 11.04 -6.50
N VAL A 300 -0.02 9.83 -6.76
CA VAL A 300 0.62 8.81 -7.61
C VAL A 300 -0.13 8.70 -8.92
N TYR A 301 0.60 8.80 -10.03
CA TYR A 301 0.06 8.76 -11.38
C TYR A 301 0.71 7.64 -12.19
N SER A 302 -0.06 7.04 -13.09
CA SER A 302 0.44 5.92 -13.91
C SER A 302 1.35 6.38 -15.06
N SER A 303 1.35 7.67 -15.40
CA SER A 303 2.21 8.24 -16.44
C SER A 303 2.53 9.71 -16.16
N GLU A 304 3.57 10.22 -16.81
CA GLU A 304 3.96 11.63 -16.71
C GLU A 304 2.86 12.54 -17.24
N GLU A 305 2.21 12.15 -18.33
CA GLU A 305 1.16 12.90 -18.99
C GLU A 305 -0.04 13.08 -18.05
N ILE A 306 -0.44 12.04 -17.34
CA ILE A 306 -1.54 12.11 -16.36
C ILE A 306 -1.14 13.04 -15.21
N CYS A 307 0.07 12.88 -14.67
CA CYS A 307 0.58 13.74 -13.61
C CYS A 307 0.61 15.23 -14.03
N CYS A 308 1.05 15.49 -15.25
CA CYS A 308 1.20 16.83 -15.82
C CYS A 308 -0.08 17.40 -16.46
N THR A 309 -1.18 16.66 -16.47
CA THR A 309 -2.45 17.15 -17.03
C THR A 309 -3.00 18.29 -16.16
N PRO A 310 -3.48 19.40 -16.77
CA PRO A 310 -4.10 20.49 -16.02
C PRO A 310 -5.25 20.00 -15.13
N ASN A 311 -5.28 20.50 -13.89
CA ASN A 311 -6.21 20.14 -12.81
C ASN A 311 -6.07 18.71 -12.26
N VAL A 312 -4.97 18.00 -12.55
CA VAL A 312 -4.68 16.68 -11.96
C VAL A 312 -3.72 16.81 -10.78
N ALA A 313 -2.43 17.08 -11.03
CA ALA A 313 -1.47 17.41 -9.97
C ALA A 313 -1.29 18.92 -9.80
N PHE A 314 -1.48 19.67 -10.88
CA PHE A 314 -1.29 21.12 -10.95
C PHE A 314 -2.43 21.77 -11.73
N THR A 315 -2.84 22.98 -11.36
CA THR A 315 -3.92 23.72 -12.02
C THR A 315 -3.64 24.00 -13.50
N GLU A 316 -2.40 24.36 -13.84
CA GLU A 316 -1.97 24.70 -15.21
C GLU A 316 -1.22 23.55 -15.91
N GLY A 317 -1.07 22.40 -15.25
CA GLY A 317 -0.17 21.33 -15.68
C GLY A 317 1.29 21.56 -15.29
N CYS A 318 2.17 20.70 -15.77
CA CYS A 318 3.61 20.83 -15.52
C CYS A 318 4.19 22.04 -16.25
N SER A 319 5.21 22.70 -15.68
CA SER A 319 5.95 23.70 -16.43
C SER A 319 6.73 23.01 -17.55
N PRO A 320 6.89 23.66 -18.73
CA PRO A 320 7.73 23.13 -19.79
C PRO A 320 9.09 22.84 -19.18
N SER A 321 9.49 21.56 -19.21
CA SER A 321 10.76 21.13 -18.63
C SER A 321 11.83 22.00 -19.27
N SER A 322 12.54 22.79 -18.46
CA SER A 322 13.75 23.50 -18.89
C SER A 322 14.90 22.54 -19.23
N ARG A 323 14.61 21.24 -19.41
CA ARG A 323 15.53 20.24 -19.92
C ARG A 323 16.02 20.76 -21.26
N GLY A 324 17.29 21.14 -21.23
CA GLY A 324 18.02 21.88 -22.25
C GLY A 324 17.45 21.73 -23.65
N GLY A 325 17.14 22.88 -24.24
CA GLY A 325 17.29 23.05 -25.67
C GLY A 325 18.73 22.72 -26.06
N GLY A 326 19.00 21.43 -26.23
CA GLY A 326 19.90 20.99 -27.29
C GLY A 326 19.21 21.39 -28.57
N ALA A 327 19.81 22.36 -29.24
CA ALA A 327 19.32 22.96 -30.46
C ALA A 327 19.19 21.91 -31.57
N ASP A 328 18.00 21.33 -31.71
CA ASP A 328 17.47 20.93 -33.02
C ASP A 328 16.33 21.90 -33.36
N ALA A 329 16.70 23.17 -33.43
CA ALA A 329 15.99 24.10 -34.27
C ALA A 329 16.35 23.74 -35.71
N ASP A 330 15.50 22.96 -36.38
CA ASP A 330 15.27 23.28 -37.77
C ASP A 330 13.84 23.02 -38.25
N THR A 331 13.33 24.07 -38.89
CA THR A 331 12.19 24.12 -39.81
C THR A 331 10.78 24.07 -39.23
N SER A 332 10.34 25.25 -38.82
CA SER A 332 9.07 25.89 -39.22
C SER A 332 8.07 25.05 -40.02
N GLY A 333 6.94 24.78 -39.38
CA GLY A 333 5.71 24.33 -40.01
C GLY A 333 4.51 24.68 -39.14
N SER A 334 4.26 25.99 -38.98
CA SER A 334 3.07 26.50 -38.29
C SER A 334 1.81 26.02 -39.03
N ARG A 335 1.17 24.98 -38.52
CA ARG A 335 -0.18 24.58 -38.89
C ARG A 335 -0.97 24.44 -37.61
N ALA A 336 -1.95 25.32 -37.44
CA ALA A 336 -2.93 25.23 -36.36
C ALA A 336 -3.53 23.81 -36.33
N PRO A 337 -3.64 23.16 -35.16
CA PRO A 337 -4.29 21.87 -35.07
C PRO A 337 -5.77 22.06 -35.38
N THR A 338 -6.19 21.56 -36.53
CA THR A 338 -7.59 21.31 -36.83
C THR A 338 -8.15 20.42 -35.71
N PRO A 339 -9.26 20.78 -35.05
CA PRO A 339 -9.84 19.92 -34.02
C PRO A 339 -10.17 18.55 -34.63
N PRO A 340 -9.88 17.43 -33.93
CA PRO A 340 -10.23 16.12 -34.43
C PRO A 340 -11.75 16.06 -34.61
N LYS A 341 -12.17 15.74 -35.84
CA LYS A 341 -13.55 15.42 -36.16
C LYS A 341 -13.95 14.24 -35.28
N LEU A 342 -14.75 14.52 -34.25
CA LEU A 342 -15.37 13.52 -33.39
C LEU A 342 -16.04 12.48 -34.29
N ALA A 343 -15.46 11.28 -34.32
CA ALA A 343 -16.14 10.12 -34.85
C ALA A 343 -17.35 9.87 -33.94
N VAL A 344 -18.53 10.16 -34.47
CA VAL A 344 -19.81 9.79 -33.87
C VAL A 344 -19.80 8.27 -33.73
N LEU A 345 -19.58 7.80 -32.50
CA LEU A 345 -19.80 6.40 -32.15
C LEU A 345 -21.30 6.10 -32.36
N PRO A 346 -21.65 5.00 -33.05
CA PRO A 346 -23.04 4.57 -33.14
C PRO A 346 -23.57 4.26 -31.72
N PRO A 347 -24.86 4.52 -31.45
CA PRO A 347 -25.45 4.28 -30.14
C PRO A 347 -25.30 2.82 -29.74
N ALA A 348 -24.80 2.60 -28.53
CA ALA A 348 -24.73 1.30 -27.90
C ALA A 348 -26.12 0.67 -27.88
N ALA A 349 -26.23 -0.52 -28.47
CA ALA A 349 -27.44 -1.32 -28.41
C ALA A 349 -27.79 -1.62 -26.95
N THR A 350 -28.95 -1.16 -26.51
CA THR A 350 -29.62 -1.58 -25.29
C THR A 350 -29.86 -3.09 -25.35
N ALA A 351 -29.05 -3.86 -24.61
CA ALA A 351 -29.37 -5.25 -24.30
C ALA A 351 -30.50 -5.25 -23.25
N ALA A 352 -31.73 -5.37 -23.73
CA ALA A 352 -32.90 -5.63 -22.91
C ALA A 352 -32.77 -7.00 -22.23
N ALA A 353 -33.01 -7.03 -20.93
CA ALA A 353 -33.40 -8.24 -20.21
C ALA A 353 -34.74 -8.75 -20.77
N VAL A 354 -34.96 -10.08 -20.73
CA VAL A 354 -36.14 -10.76 -20.16
C VAL A 354 -36.07 -12.28 -20.37
N ALA A 355 -36.05 -12.98 -19.23
CA ALA A 355 -36.69 -14.23 -18.82
C ALA A 355 -36.62 -15.52 -19.67
N GLY A 356 -36.35 -16.62 -18.96
CA GLY A 356 -36.56 -17.98 -19.46
C GLY A 356 -36.35 -19.11 -18.45
N THR A 357 -36.74 -18.97 -17.18
CA THR A 357 -36.89 -20.12 -16.29
C THR A 357 -38.15 -20.90 -16.68
N LYS A 358 -37.96 -22.06 -17.33
CA LYS A 358 -38.97 -23.13 -17.39
C LYS A 358 -38.43 -24.32 -16.60
N GLY A 359 -39.07 -24.58 -15.47
CA GLY A 359 -38.96 -25.86 -14.80
C GLY A 359 -39.70 -26.96 -15.56
N ALA A 360 -39.20 -28.18 -15.43
CA ALA A 360 -39.96 -29.39 -15.65
C ALA A 360 -39.42 -30.51 -14.74
N ASN A 361 -40.29 -30.95 -13.82
CA ASN A 361 -40.52 -32.30 -13.31
C ASN A 361 -39.31 -33.22 -13.02
N SER A 362 -39.10 -33.65 -11.77
CA SER A 362 -39.85 -34.73 -11.09
C SER A 362 -39.91 -36.04 -11.89
N VAL A 363 -39.38 -37.11 -11.29
CA VAL A 363 -39.95 -38.47 -11.14
C VAL A 363 -38.92 -39.60 -11.32
N LYS A 364 -38.83 -40.45 -10.27
CA LYS A 364 -38.31 -41.84 -10.18
C LYS A 364 -36.78 -42.02 -10.28
N LYS A 365 -36.11 -42.78 -9.44
CA LYS A 365 -36.51 -43.93 -8.61
C LYS A 365 -35.54 -44.09 -7.45
#